data_AF-A0A7Y3A2M6-F1
#
_entry.id   AF-A0A7Y3A2M6-F1
#
_cell.length_a   1.000
_cell.length_b   1.000
_cell.length_c   1.000
_cell.angle_alpha   90.00
_cell.angle_beta   90.00
_cell.angle_gamma   90.00
#
_symmetry.space_group_name_H-M   'P 1'
#
loop_
_entity.id
_entity.type
_entity.pdbx_description
1 polymer ?
#
loop_
_entity_poly.entity_id
_entity_poly.type
_entity_poly.pdbx_seq_one_letter_code
_entity_poly.pdbx_strand_id
1 'polypeptide(L)' 'MKNELYKYILEIADNCLILGQRLGELCGHGPNLETDIACTNLSLDLLGQVRSYYQYAAQVVNDGRSEDDIA' A
#
# COMPACT_ATOMS: atom_id res chain seq x y z
N MET A 1 -3.70 -22.37 -7.30
CA MET A 1 -2.67 -21.87 -6.36
C MET A 1 -2.17 -20.49 -6.73
N LYS A 2 -1.58 -20.25 -7.92
CA LYS A 2 -1.07 -18.90 -8.30
C LYS A 2 -2.15 -17.80 -8.28
N ASN A 3 -3.37 -18.11 -8.74
CA ASN A 3 -4.48 -17.16 -8.73
C ASN A 3 -4.96 -16.80 -7.30
N GLU A 4 -5.08 -17.80 -6.42
CA GLU A 4 -5.44 -17.57 -5.01
C GLU A 4 -4.36 -16.77 -4.28
N LEU A 5 -3.08 -17.08 -4.52
CA LEU A 5 -1.96 -16.31 -3.98
C LEU A 5 -1.98 -14.86 -4.49
N TYR A 6 -2.21 -14.66 -5.78
CA TYR A 6 -2.31 -13.33 -6.38
C TYR A 6 -3.42 -12.50 -5.72
N LYS A 7 -4.64 -13.06 -5.62
CA LYS A 7 -5.76 -12.38 -4.96
C LYS A 7 -5.46 -12.04 -3.51
N TYR A 8 -4.85 -12.96 -2.76
CA TYR A 8 -4.48 -12.72 -1.37
C TYR A 8 -3.46 -11.58 -1.22
N ILE A 9 -2.48 -11.49 -2.12
CA ILE A 9 -1.52 -10.38 -2.12
C ILE A 9 -2.22 -9.06 -2.43
N LEU A 10 -3.16 -9.05 -3.39
CA LEU A 10 -3.95 -7.84 -3.69
C LEU A 10 -4.79 -7.40 -2.50
N GLU A 11 -5.48 -8.31 -1.81
CA GLU A 11 -6.27 -7.97 -0.62
C GLU A 11 -5.42 -7.30 0.47
N ILE A 12 -4.18 -7.78 0.70
CA ILE A 12 -3.26 -7.15 1.63
C ILE A 12 -2.80 -5.78 1.12
N ALA A 13 -2.41 -5.70 -0.16
CA ALA A 13 -1.95 -4.45 -0.77
C ALA A 13 -3.03 -3.36 -0.70
N ASP A 14 -4.27 -3.69 -1.05
CA ASP A 14 -5.40 -2.75 -1.05
C ASP A 14 -5.72 -2.26 0.37
N ASN A 15 -5.60 -3.13 1.38
CA ASN A 15 -5.74 -2.72 2.78
C ASN A 15 -4.68 -1.69 3.18
N CYS A 16 -3.41 -1.93 2.82
CA CYS A 16 -2.32 -0.98 3.07
C CYS A 16 -2.52 0.33 2.29
N LEU A 17 -2.98 0.26 1.04
CA LEU A 17 -3.20 1.42 0.18
C LEU A 17 -4.32 2.32 0.71
N ILE A 18 -5.47 1.74 1.03
CA ILE A 18 -6.61 2.48 1.57
C ILE A 18 -6.25 3.11 2.90
N LEU A 19 -5.61 2.36 3.81
CA LEU A 19 -5.19 2.90 5.10
C LEU A 19 -4.14 4.00 4.96
N GLY A 20 -3.14 3.80 4.09
CA GLY A 20 -2.12 4.79 3.78
C GLY A 20 -2.76 6.08 3.27
N GLN A 21 -3.68 6.00 2.31
CA GLN A 21 -4.39 7.17 1.79
C GLN A 21 -5.18 7.91 2.89
N ARG A 22 -5.88 7.16 3.76
CA ARG A 22 -6.64 7.75 4.87
C ARG A 22 -5.76 8.44 5.92
N LEU A 23 -4.59 7.90 6.19
CA LEU A 23 -3.62 8.55 7.08
C LEU A 23 -3.01 9.79 6.42
N GLY A 24 -2.75 9.74 5.10
CA GLY A 24 -2.27 10.89 4.34
C GLY A 24 -3.24 12.08 4.34
N GLU A 25 -4.56 11.82 4.34
CA GLU A 25 -5.60 12.86 4.49
C GLU A 25 -5.47 13.66 5.80
N LEU A 26 -4.86 13.07 6.84
CA LEU A 26 -4.69 13.71 8.14
C LEU A 26 -3.41 14.55 8.26
N CYS A 27 -2.56 14.61 7.22
CA CYS A 27 -1.36 15.43 7.24
C CYS A 27 -1.71 16.91 7.51
N GLY A 28 -1.08 17.51 8.51
CA GLY A 28 -1.38 18.85 9.01
C GLY A 28 -2.61 18.96 9.92
N HIS A 29 -3.28 17.85 10.25
CA HIS A 29 -4.49 17.80 11.07
C HIS A 29 -4.29 17.00 12.37
N GLY A 30 -3.07 16.55 12.67
CA GLY A 30 -2.72 15.87 13.91
C GLY A 30 -2.85 16.77 15.16
N PRO A 31 -3.06 16.19 16.37
CA PRO A 31 -3.21 16.97 17.61
C PRO A 31 -1.99 17.82 17.99
N ASN A 32 -0.81 17.42 17.55
CA ASN A 32 0.47 18.13 17.68
C ASN A 32 1.42 17.68 16.56
N LEU A 33 2.54 18.38 16.41
CA LEU A 33 3.51 18.13 15.34
C LEU A 33 4.06 16.71 15.38
N GLU A 34 4.37 16.19 16.57
CA GLU A 34 4.94 14.86 16.75
C GLU A 34 3.97 13.76 16.28
N THR A 35 2.70 13.90 16.61
CA THR A 35 1.65 12.94 16.21
C THR A 35 1.36 13.06 14.72
N ASP A 36 1.36 14.27 14.16
CA ASP A 36 1.17 14.50 12.72
C ASP A 36 2.28 13.87 11.89
N ILE A 37 3.54 14.06 12.30
CA ILE A 37 4.71 13.42 11.69
C ILE A 37 4.63 11.90 11.85
N ALA A 38 4.24 11.38 13.02
CA ALA A 38 4.11 9.95 13.24
C ALA A 38 3.04 9.31 12.33
N CYS A 39 1.88 9.95 12.19
CA CYS A 39 0.82 9.50 11.27
C CYS A 39 1.26 9.57 9.81
N THR A 40 1.95 10.64 9.41
CA THR A 40 2.49 10.80 8.05
C THR A 40 3.57 9.77 7.74
N ASN A 41 4.44 9.43 8.70
CA ASN A 41 5.43 8.38 8.55
C ASN A 41 4.78 7.00 8.39
N LEU A 42 3.74 6.69 9.18
CA LEU A 42 2.96 5.47 9.03
C LEU A 42 2.29 5.39 7.65
N SER A 43 1.72 6.50 7.17
CA SER A 43 1.17 6.60 5.81
C SER A 43 2.22 6.28 4.75
N LEU A 44 3.44 6.79 4.90
CA LEU A 44 4.54 6.58 3.96
C LEU A 44 5.02 5.12 3.97
N ASP A 45 5.15 4.51 5.15
CA ASP A 45 5.54 3.11 5.31
C ASP A 45 4.53 2.17 4.65
N LEU A 46 3.22 2.42 4.86
CA LEU A 46 2.15 1.67 4.22
C LEU A 46 2.22 1.79 2.70
N LEU A 47 2.46 2.98 2.16
CA LEU A 47 2.62 3.16 0.72
C LEU A 47 3.85 2.40 0.18
N GLY A 48 4.95 2.33 0.96
CA GLY A 48 6.11 1.48 0.62
C GLY A 48 5.77 -0.02 0.60
N GLN A 49 4.92 -0.48 1.52
CA GLN A 49 4.43 -1.86 1.53
C GLN A 49 3.57 -2.18 0.31
N VAL A 50 2.64 -1.28 -0.05
CA VAL A 50 1.78 -1.41 -1.24
C VAL A 50 2.61 -1.68 -2.49
N ARG A 51 3.64 -0.85 -2.72
CA ARG A 51 4.55 -1.02 -3.87
C ARG A 51 5.22 -2.39 -3.87
N SER A 52 5.75 -2.80 -2.72
CA SER A 52 6.39 -4.11 -2.57
C SER A 52 5.40 -5.26 -2.88
N TYR A 53 4.15 -5.14 -2.44
CA TYR A 53 3.12 -6.14 -2.69
C TYR A 53 2.68 -6.17 -4.15
N TYR A 54 2.43 -5.02 -4.79
CA TYR A 54 2.05 -4.98 -6.21
C TYR A 54 3.18 -5.46 -7.13
N GLN A 55 4.44 -5.15 -6.82
CA GLN A 55 5.58 -5.75 -7.53
C GLN A 55 5.58 -7.28 -7.42
N TYR A 56 5.35 -7.81 -6.22
CA TYR A 56 5.28 -9.25 -6.04
C TYR A 56 4.06 -9.86 -6.74
N ALA A 57 2.91 -9.19 -6.71
CA ALA A 57 1.71 -9.61 -7.42
C ALA A 57 1.93 -9.69 -8.93
N ALA A 58 2.62 -8.70 -9.51
CA ALA A 58 3.04 -8.70 -10.92
C ALA A 58 3.94 -9.89 -11.25
N GLN A 59 4.91 -10.20 -10.39
CA GLN A 59 5.78 -11.38 -10.54
C GLN A 59 5.01 -12.71 -10.47
N VAL A 60 4.00 -12.80 -9.59
CA VAL A 60 3.20 -14.02 -9.42
C VAL A 60 2.33 -14.31 -10.64
N VAL A 61 1.73 -13.26 -11.23
CA VAL A 61 0.89 -13.37 -12.41
C VAL A 61 1.71 -13.53 -13.69
N ASN A 62 2.86 -12.86 -13.81
CA ASN A 62 3.81 -12.97 -14.92
C ASN A 62 3.16 -12.84 -16.32
N ASP A 63 2.27 -11.87 -16.47
CA ASP A 63 1.54 -11.57 -17.72
C ASP A 63 1.99 -10.28 -18.41
N GLY A 64 3.10 -9.69 -17.93
CA GLY A 64 3.69 -8.47 -18.47
C GLY A 64 3.21 -7.17 -17.81
N ARG A 65 2.27 -7.24 -16.86
CA ARG A 65 1.86 -6.08 -16.06
C ARG A 65 2.93 -5.69 -15.03
N SER A 66 3.06 -4.39 -14.80
CA SER A 66 3.91 -3.77 -13.77
C SER A 66 3.13 -3.50 -12.47
N GLU A 67 3.80 -2.99 -11.43
CA GLU A 67 3.13 -2.55 -10.19
C GLU A 67 2.07 -1.47 -10.46
N ASP A 68 2.34 -0.57 -11.40
CA ASP A 68 1.47 0.55 -11.75
C ASP A 68 0.24 0.11 -12.57
N ASP A 69 0.31 -1.04 -13.25
CA ASP A 69 -0.85 -1.63 -13.95
C ASP A 69 -1.79 -2.40 -13.00
N ILE A 70 -1.34 -2.63 -11.76
CA ILE A 70 -2.08 -3.36 -10.73
C ILE A 70 -2.71 -2.39 -9.71
N ALA A 71 -2.04 -1.27 -9.43
CA ALA A 71 -2.56 -0.16 -8.62
C ALA A 71 -3.75 0.55 -9.29
#